data_AF-A0ABD6GJY7-F1
#
_entry.id   AF-A0ABD6GJY7-F1
#
_cell.length_a   1.000
_cell.length_b   1.000
_cell.length_c   1.000
_cell.angle_alpha   90.00
_cell.angle_beta   90.00
_cell.angle_gamma   90.00
#
_symmetry.space_group_name_H-M   'P 1'
#
loop_
_entity.id
_entity.type
_entity.pdbx_description
1 polymer ?
#
loop_
_entity_poly.entity_id
_entity_poly.type
_entity_poly.pdbx_seq_one_letter_code
_entity_poly.pdbx_strand_id
1 'polypeptide(L)'
;MSNTPHELAEEFPEFVTLMRHLKETDGHFVRLFDAYHEINRQVHRAETNIEPLDDFHMEDLRKKRMRLKDEIYGMLVRHEPEAETPAL
;
A
#
# COMPACT_ATOMS: atom_id res chain seq x y z
N MET A 1 8.98 -17.22 -7.14
CA MET A 1 8.58 -15.80 -7.14
C MET A 1 7.29 -15.72 -6.36
N SER A 2 7.32 -15.15 -5.15
CA SER A 2 6.13 -14.92 -4.33
C SER A 2 5.36 -13.75 -4.94
N ASN A 3 4.40 -14.05 -5.81
CA ASN A 3 3.53 -13.05 -6.41
C ASN A 3 2.43 -12.71 -5.40
N THR A 4 2.74 -11.88 -4.41
CA THR A 4 1.73 -11.39 -3.47
C THR A 4 0.84 -10.43 -4.26
N PRO A 5 -0.47 -10.68 -4.42
CA PRO A 5 -1.35 -9.74 -5.10
C PRO A 5 -1.48 -8.44 -4.30
N HIS A 6 -1.88 -7.34 -4.93
CA HIS A 6 -2.10 -6.02 -4.31
C HIS A 6 -0.81 -5.31 -3.85
N GLU A 7 0.29 -5.50 -4.58
CA GLU A 7 1.48 -4.70 -4.35
C GLU A 7 1.21 -3.23 -4.68
N LEU A 8 1.82 -2.29 -3.94
CA LEU A 8 1.61 -0.85 -4.16
C LEU A 8 1.95 -0.41 -5.58
N ALA A 9 2.93 -1.07 -6.22
CA ALA A 9 3.30 -0.79 -7.61
C ALA A 9 2.22 -1.20 -8.63
N GLU A 10 1.36 -2.17 -8.28
CA GLU A 10 0.21 -2.58 -9.10
C GLU A 10 -1.00 -1.68 -8.85
N GLU A 11 -1.19 -1.25 -7.59
CA GLU A 11 -2.29 -0.36 -7.19
C GLU A 11 -2.06 1.09 -7.65
N PHE A 12 -0.80 1.51 -7.76
CA PHE A 12 -0.39 2.88 -8.10
C PHE A 12 0.72 2.90 -9.17
N PRO A 13 0.45 2.39 -10.39
CA PRO A 13 1.47 2.23 -11.43
C PRO A 13 2.08 3.56 -11.87
N GLU A 14 1.27 4.62 -11.95
CA GLU A 14 1.73 5.99 -12.28
C GLU A 14 2.69 6.59 -11.23
N PHE A 15 2.60 6.15 -9.98
CA PHE A 15 3.39 6.71 -8.89
C PHE A 15 4.66 5.90 -8.57
N VAL A 16 4.99 4.84 -9.31
CA VAL A 16 6.13 3.95 -9.01
C VAL A 16 7.45 4.69 -8.90
N THR A 17 7.72 5.62 -9.81
CA THR A 17 8.93 6.45 -9.77
C THR A 17 8.97 7.34 -8.52
N LEU A 18 7.85 7.95 -8.17
CA LEU A 18 7.73 8.79 -6.98
C LEU A 18 7.86 7.98 -5.69
N MET A 19 7.22 6.81 -5.61
CA MET A 19 7.37 5.89 -4.47
C MET A 19 8.83 5.51 -4.27
N ARG A 20 9.57 5.22 -5.34
CA ARG A 20 11.02 4.94 -5.24
C ARG A 20 11.78 6.13 -4.67
N HIS A 21 11.50 7.34 -5.15
CA HIS A 21 12.12 8.56 -4.64
C HIS A 21 11.81 8.75 -3.14
N LEU A 22 10.54 8.66 -2.74
CA LEU A 22 10.13 8.82 -1.34
C LEU A 22 10.71 7.75 -0.43
N LYS A 23 10.95 6.52 -0.92
CA LYS A 23 11.67 5.50 -0.14
C LYS A 23 13.13 5.86 0.15
N GLU A 24 13.74 6.70 -0.67
CA GLU A 24 15.13 7.16 -0.49
C GLU A 24 15.19 8.45 0.34
N THR A 25 14.14 9.28 0.31
CA THR A 25 14.15 10.64 0.87
C THR A 25 13.23 10.86 2.07
N ASP A 26 12.20 10.03 2.27
CA ASP A 26 11.19 10.20 3.32
C ASP A 26 11.10 8.95 4.22
N GLY A 27 11.63 9.06 5.44
CA GLY A 27 11.58 7.97 6.42
C GLY A 27 10.18 7.65 6.95
N HIS A 28 9.21 8.57 6.85
CA HIS A 28 7.80 8.27 7.13
C HIS A 28 7.19 7.42 6.04
N PHE A 29 7.44 7.76 4.78
CA PHE A 29 7.00 6.97 3.64
C PHE A 29 7.53 5.53 3.71
N VAL A 30 8.81 5.36 4.05
CA VAL A 30 9.42 4.02 4.22
C VAL A 30 8.64 3.19 5.25
N ARG A 31 8.30 3.78 6.41
CA ARG A 31 7.55 3.07 7.46
C ARG A 31 6.16 2.65 6.98
N LEU A 32 5.45 3.52 6.27
CA LEU A 32 4.12 3.20 5.73
C LEU A 32 4.20 2.11 4.65
N PHE A 33 5.18 2.22 3.75
CA PHE A 33 5.42 1.26 2.68
C PHE A 33 5.69 -0.13 3.26
N ASP A 34 6.60 -0.25 4.21
CA ASP A 34 6.94 -1.52 4.86
C ASP A 34 5.75 -2.09 5.65
N ALA A 35 5.02 -1.24 6.37
CA ALA A 35 3.80 -1.64 7.09
C ALA A 35 2.71 -2.17 6.14
N TYR A 36 2.52 -1.51 4.99
CA TYR A 36 1.57 -1.96 3.98
C TYR A 36 1.96 -3.34 3.43
N HIS A 37 3.22 -3.54 3.05
CA HIS A 37 3.69 -4.83 2.55
C HIS A 37 3.54 -5.94 3.57
N GLU A 38 3.80 -5.65 4.84
CA GLU A 38 3.64 -6.63 5.91
C GLU A 38 2.17 -7.03 6.10
N ILE A 39 1.26 -6.06 6.19
CA ILE A 39 -0.18 -6.33 6.29
C ILE A 39 -0.69 -7.06 5.05
N ASN A 40 -0.23 -6.68 3.85
CA ASN A 40 -0.64 -7.34 2.62
C ASN A 40 -0.20 -8.82 2.58
N ARG A 41 1.02 -9.12 3.05
CA ARG A 41 1.49 -10.50 3.22
C ARG A 41 0.64 -11.28 4.24
N GLN A 42 0.29 -10.68 5.37
CA GLN A 42 -0.55 -11.32 6.39
C GLN A 42 -1.95 -11.64 5.84
N VAL A 43 -2.57 -10.66 5.16
CA VAL A 43 -3.85 -10.83 4.46
C VAL A 43 -3.78 -11.97 3.45
N HIS A 44 -2.74 -12.00 2.62
CA HIS A 44 -2.57 -13.06 1.62
C HIS A 44 -2.38 -14.45 2.24
N ARG A 45 -1.59 -14.57 3.33
CA ARG A 45 -1.40 -15.84 4.05
C ARG A 45 -2.70 -16.33 4.70
N ALA A 46 -3.50 -15.42 5.24
CA ALA A 46 -4.80 -15.74 5.82
C ALA A 46 -5.79 -16.20 4.74
N GLU A 47 -5.85 -15.52 3.60
CA GLU A 47 -6.74 -15.87 2.47
C GLU A 47 -6.35 -17.19 1.79
N THR A 48 -5.06 -17.53 1.77
CA THR A 48 -4.54 -18.77 1.18
C THR A 48 -4.59 -19.97 2.13
N ASN A 49 -5.22 -19.82 3.31
CA ASN A 49 -5.29 -20.84 4.38
C ASN A 49 -3.91 -21.33 4.84
N ILE A 50 -2.85 -20.54 4.64
CA ILE A 50 -1.52 -20.84 5.16
C ILE A 50 -1.48 -20.53 6.67
N GLU A 51 -2.07 -19.41 7.07
CA GLU A 51 -2.26 -19.00 8.47
C GLU A 51 -3.69 -18.48 8.63
N PRO A 52 -4.70 -19.36 8.72
CA PRO A 52 -6.09 -18.94 8.81
C PRO A 52 -6.32 -18.12 10.09
N LEU A 53 -6.84 -16.92 9.91
CA LEU A 53 -7.28 -16.03 10.98
C LEU A 53 -8.79 -16.14 11.12
N ASP A 54 -9.32 -15.82 12.29
CA ASP A 54 -10.76 -15.65 12.42
C ASP A 54 -11.24 -14.42 11.61
N ASP A 55 -12.55 -14.39 11.33
CA ASP A 55 -13.15 -13.37 10.48
C ASP A 55 -12.93 -11.94 11.01
N PHE A 56 -12.90 -11.76 12.34
CA PHE A 56 -12.68 -10.46 12.97
C PHE A 56 -11.26 -9.95 12.75
N HIS A 57 -10.25 -10.79 12.97
CA HIS A 57 -8.86 -10.44 12.72
C HIS A 57 -8.60 -10.19 11.23
N MET A 58 -9.25 -10.96 10.35
CA MET A 58 -9.16 -10.75 8.90
C MET A 58 -9.75 -9.40 8.48
N GLU A 59 -10.90 -9.03 9.03
CA GLU A 59 -11.53 -7.73 8.77
C GLU A 59 -10.65 -6.57 9.26
N ASP A 60 -10.04 -6.71 10.44
CA ASP A 60 -9.12 -5.72 10.99
C ASP A 60 -7.86 -5.54 10.13
N LEU A 61 -7.29 -6.63 9.61
CA LEU A 61 -6.15 -6.56 8.69
C LEU A 61 -6.52 -5.86 7.37
N ARG A 62 -7.69 -6.18 6.80
CA ARG A 62 -8.20 -5.50 5.60
C ARG A 62 -8.42 -4.00 5.83
N LYS A 63 -8.99 -3.63 6.98
CA LYS A 63 -9.16 -2.22 7.39
C LYS A 63 -7.82 -1.51 7.55
N LYS A 64 -6.82 -2.15 8.17
CA LYS A 64 -5.46 -1.61 8.28
C LYS A 64 -4.81 -1.42 6.90
N ARG A 65 -4.94 -2.40 6.00
CA ARG A 65 -4.43 -2.31 4.62
C ARG A 65 -5.02 -1.11 3.89
N MET A 66 -6.34 -0.92 4.00
CA MET A 66 -7.05 0.22 3.38
C MET A 66 -6.55 1.56 3.93
N ARG A 67 -6.45 1.71 5.26
CA ARG A 67 -5.94 2.95 5.87
C ARG A 67 -4.51 3.29 5.44
N LEU A 68 -3.62 2.29 5.40
CA LEU A 68 -2.25 2.47 4.95
C LEU A 68 -2.21 2.90 3.48
N LYS A 69 -3.08 2.30 2.64
CA LYS A 69 -3.21 2.69 1.24
C LYS A 69 -3.64 4.15 1.09
N ASP A 70 -4.63 4.58 1.86
CA ASP A 70 -5.13 5.96 1.84
C ASP A 70 -4.05 6.96 2.29
N GLU A 71 -3.27 6.63 3.33
CA GLU A 71 -2.19 7.50 3.82
C GLU A 71 -1.05 7.61 2.80
N ILE A 72 -0.65 6.49 2.20
CA ILE A 72 0.36 6.44 1.13
C ILE A 72 -0.10 7.27 -0.06
N TYR A 73 -1.33 7.09 -0.52
CA TYR A 73 -1.89 7.86 -1.63
C TYR A 73 -1.91 9.37 -1.31
N GLY A 74 -2.30 9.74 -0.09
CA GLY A 74 -2.25 11.13 0.37
C GLY A 74 -0.85 11.75 0.35
N MET A 75 0.20 10.96 0.58
CA MET A 75 1.59 11.42 0.41
C MET A 75 1.96 11.56 -1.06
N LEU A 76 1.56 10.62 -1.91
CA LEU A 76 1.87 10.65 -3.34
C LEU A 76 1.26 11.87 -4.03
N VAL A 77 -0.03 12.14 -3.80
CA VAL A 77 -0.72 13.30 -4.39
C VAL A 77 -0.20 14.64 -3.83
N ARG A 78 0.31 14.69 -2.60
CA ARG A 78 0.96 15.91 -2.07
C ARG A 78 2.30 16.20 -2.73
N HIS A 79 3.01 15.17 -3.18
CA HIS A 79 4.29 15.30 -3.85
C HIS A 79 4.17 15.43 -5.36
N GLU A 80 2.99 15.20 -5.93
CA GLU A 80 2.65 15.61 -7.28
C GLU A 80 2.14 17.06 -7.23
N PRO A 81 2.92 18.06 -7.68
CA PRO A 81 2.40 19.41 -7.79
C PRO A 81 1.49 19.47 -9.01
N GLU A 82 0.17 19.32 -8.82
CA GLU A 82 -0.88 19.61 -9.82
C GLU A 82 -0.58 19.17 -11.26
N ALA A 83 0.00 17.98 -11.45
CA ALA A 83 0.17 17.45 -12.80
C ALA A 83 -1.15 16.81 -13.23
N GLU A 84 -2.00 17.64 -13.85
CA GLU A 84 -3.15 17.26 -14.67
C GLU A 84 -4.39 16.76 -13.91
N THR A 85 -5.07 17.69 -13.24
CA THR A 85 -6.54 17.64 -13.21
C THR A 85 -7.01 17.82 -14.66
N PRO A 86 -7.62 16.83 -15.34
CA PRO A 86 -8.31 17.12 -16.58
C PRO A 86 -9.53 17.93 -16.18
N ALA A 87 -9.54 19.21 -16.52
CA ALA A 87 -10.71 20.06 -16.37
C ALA A 87 -11.90 19.38 -17.05
N LEU A 88 -12.98 19.17 -16.31
CA LEU A 88 -14.32 18.91 -16.85
C LEU A 88 -14.92 20.22 -17.36
#